data_AF-A0A0F9MBR0-F1
#
_entry.id   AF-A0A0F9MBR0-F1
#
_cell.length_a   1.000
_cell.length_b   1.000
_cell.length_c   1.000
_cell.angle_alpha   90.00
_cell.angle_beta   90.00
_cell.angle_gamma   90.00
#
_symmetry.space_group_name_H-M   'P 1'
#
loop_
_entity.id
_entity.type
_entity.pdbx_description
1 polymer ?
#
loop_
_entity_poly.entity_id
_entity_poly.type
_entity_poly.pdbx_seq_one_letter_code
_entity_poly.pdbx_strand_id
1 'polypeptide(L)'
;MVKYYKHNGAMKLFTISSGFLGFIYCFWGILGMNFTYNSLLDLFTQIFNINGYLGYILGMLIAALTLLVAFKPGDPLPWHWLLLLLFSILLMTFVHVIAGIPIFVAGIIGLFSEI
;
A
#
# COMPACT_ATOMS: atom_id res chain seq x y z
N MET A 1 22.94 6.05 -7.35
CA MET A 1 22.66 5.60 -8.74
C MET A 1 21.24 5.06 -8.76
N VAL A 2 20.38 5.58 -9.63
CA VAL A 2 19.00 5.07 -9.79
C VAL A 2 19.09 3.72 -10.50
N LYS A 3 18.86 2.61 -9.79
CA LYS A 3 18.75 1.28 -10.42
C LYS A 3 17.46 1.24 -11.23
N TYR A 4 17.56 0.97 -12.52
CA TYR A 4 16.42 0.79 -13.40
C TYR A 4 16.09 -0.70 -13.51
N TYR A 5 14.98 -1.11 -12.92
CA TYR A 5 14.47 -2.47 -13.08
C TYR A 5 13.97 -2.70 -14.50
N LYS A 6 14.22 -3.90 -15.06
CA LYS A 6 13.83 -4.28 -16.43
C LYS A 6 12.32 -4.10 -16.72
N HIS A 7 11.48 -4.25 -15.69
CA HIS A 7 10.02 -4.10 -15.77
C HIS A 7 9.47 -2.90 -14.99
N ASN A 8 10.21 -1.78 -15.00
CA ASN A 8 9.84 -0.56 -14.26
C ASN A 8 8.41 -0.06 -14.55
N GLY A 9 7.95 -0.16 -15.79
CA GLY A 9 6.60 0.27 -16.18
C GLY A 9 5.48 -0.55 -15.51
N ALA A 10 5.62 -1.88 -15.48
CA ALA A 10 4.65 -2.76 -14.84
C ALA A 10 4.62 -2.56 -13.32
N MET A 11 5.80 -2.47 -12.69
CA MET A 11 5.92 -2.17 -11.26
C MET A 11 5.25 -0.84 -10.92
N LYS A 12 5.46 0.20 -11.72
CA LYS A 12 4.83 1.51 -11.51
C LYS A 12 3.30 1.44 -11.60
N LEU A 13 2.76 0.72 -12.58
CA LEU A 13 1.32 0.54 -12.73
C LEU A 13 0.72 -0.20 -11.52
N PHE A 14 1.38 -1.25 -11.05
CA PHE A 14 0.95 -1.99 -9.86
C PHE A 14 1.01 -1.16 -8.58
N THR A 15 2.05 -0.34 -8.40
CA THR A 15 2.15 0.57 -7.23
C THR A 15 1.08 1.67 -7.28
N ILE A 16 0.80 2.24 -8.46
CA ILE A 16 -0.25 3.27 -8.61
C ILE A 16 -1.64 2.66 -8.35
N SER A 17 -1.94 1.51 -8.95
CA SER A 17 -3.23 0.83 -8.73
C SER A 17 -3.43 0.45 -7.27
N SER A 18 -2.39 -0.04 -6.60
CA SER A 18 -2.38 -0.29 -5.15
C SER A 18 -2.73 0.95 -4.33
N GLY A 19 -2.01 2.06 -4.54
CA GLY A 19 -2.26 3.29 -3.80
C GLY A 19 -3.65 3.87 -4.07
N PHE A 20 -4.12 3.81 -5.32
CA PHE A 20 -5.45 4.28 -5.69
C PHE A 20 -6.57 3.42 -5.08
N LEU A 21 -6.45 2.10 -5.14
CA LEU A 21 -7.36 1.18 -4.44
C LEU A 21 -7.36 1.46 -2.94
N GLY A 22 -6.18 1.66 -2.35
CA GLY A 22 -6.05 2.00 -0.94
C GLY A 22 -6.82 3.26 -0.55
N PHE A 23 -6.72 4.32 -1.36
CA PHE A 23 -7.50 5.54 -1.16
C PHE A 23 -9.01 5.31 -1.25
N ILE A 24 -9.48 4.56 -2.25
CA ILE A 24 -10.90 4.26 -2.39
C ILE A 24 -11.41 3.53 -1.16
N TYR A 25 -10.70 2.49 -0.70
CA TYR A 25 -11.12 1.71 0.47
C TYR A 25 -11.12 2.54 1.76
N CYS A 26 -10.11 3.39 1.98
CA CYS A 26 -10.12 4.29 3.14
C CYS A 26 -11.25 5.32 3.07
N PHE A 27 -11.50 5.91 1.90
CA PHE A 27 -12.58 6.88 1.71
C PHE A 27 -13.94 6.24 1.97
N TRP A 28 -14.13 5.01 1.49
CA TRP A 28 -15.34 4.22 1.70
C TRP A 28 -15.56 3.91 3.20
N GLY A 29 -14.49 3.54 3.91
CA GLY A 29 -14.53 3.30 5.36
C GLY A 29 -14.90 4.54 6.18
N ILE A 30 -14.44 5.72 5.77
CA ILE A 30 -14.80 7.01 6.41
C ILE A 30 -16.29 7.33 6.22
N LEU A 31 -16.88 6.96 5.08
CA LEU A 31 -18.30 7.15 4.80
C LEU A 31 -19.22 6.20 5.60
N GLY A 32 -18.66 5.36 6.49
CA GLY A 32 -19.43 4.43 7.32
C GLY A 32 -20.02 3.25 6.56
N MET A 33 -19.71 3.13 5.26
CA MET A 33 -20.07 1.99 4.47
C MET A 33 -19.02 0.89 4.71
N ASN A 34 -19.23 0.13 5.78
CA ASN A 34 -18.36 -0.97 6.15
C ASN A 34 -18.53 -2.10 5.13
N PHE A 35 -17.55 -2.29 4.24
CA PHE A 35 -17.35 -3.61 3.66
C PHE A 35 -16.91 -4.52 4.82
N THR A 36 -17.86 -5.24 5.40
CA THR A 36 -17.64 -6.16 6.52
C THR A 36 -16.76 -7.32 6.09
N TYR A 37 -15.44 -7.15 6.05
CA TYR A 37 -14.52 -8.26 5.79
C TYR A 37 -13.17 -8.03 6.49
N ASN A 38 -12.92 -8.86 7.52
CA ASN A 38 -11.66 -9.35 8.09
C ASN A 38 -10.37 -8.72 7.52
N SER A 39 -10.16 -7.42 7.73
CA SER A 39 -8.82 -6.88 7.66
C SER A 39 -8.01 -7.49 8.83
N LEU A 40 -6.71 -7.73 8.65
CA LEU A 40 -5.83 -8.06 9.79
C LEU A 40 -5.92 -6.99 10.89
N LEU A 41 -6.32 -5.77 10.52
CA LEU A 41 -6.65 -4.70 11.44
C LEU A 41 -7.76 -5.07 12.42
N ASP A 42 -8.80 -5.80 12.04
CA ASP A 42 -9.95 -6.07 12.93
C ASP A 42 -9.51 -6.87 14.16
N LEU A 43 -8.59 -7.81 13.95
CA LEU A 43 -7.89 -8.56 14.99
C LEU A 43 -6.98 -7.63 15.82
N PHE A 44 -6.32 -6.66 15.18
CA PHE A 44 -5.43 -5.69 15.83
C PHE A 44 -6.19 -4.61 16.63
N THR A 45 -7.29 -4.06 16.13
CA THR A 45 -8.13 -3.05 16.80
C THR A 45 -8.91 -3.66 17.94
N GLN A 46 -9.29 -4.94 17.83
CA GLN A 46 -9.87 -5.69 18.93
C GLN A 46 -8.85 -5.97 20.05
N ILE A 47 -7.56 -6.14 19.71
CA ILE A 47 -6.46 -6.29 20.68
C ILE A 47 -6.04 -4.95 21.31
N PHE A 48 -5.92 -3.88 20.52
CA PHE A 48 -5.35 -2.59 20.95
C PHE A 48 -6.41 -1.51 21.27
N ASN A 49 -7.70 -1.80 21.14
CA ASN A 49 -8.82 -0.89 21.42
C ASN A 49 -8.67 0.50 20.76
N ILE A 50 -8.17 0.51 19.52
CA ILE A 50 -7.95 1.74 18.77
C ILE A 50 -9.25 2.07 18.05
N ASN A 51 -9.79 3.29 18.25
CA ASN A 51 -10.93 3.81 17.50
C ASN A 51 -10.70 3.60 15.99
N GLY A 52 -11.62 2.88 15.32
CA GLY A 52 -11.48 2.51 13.90
C GLY A 52 -11.18 3.67 12.96
N TYR A 53 -11.60 4.89 13.31
CA TYR A 53 -11.29 6.13 12.59
C TYR A 53 -9.79 6.44 12.47
N LEU A 54 -8.99 6.15 13.49
CA LEU A 54 -7.53 6.34 13.42
C LEU A 54 -6.88 5.38 12.42
N GLY A 55 -7.42 4.16 12.30
CA GLY A 55 -7.00 3.18 11.30
C GLY A 55 -7.16 3.70 9.88
N TYR A 56 -8.30 4.32 9.57
CA TYR A 56 -8.54 4.90 8.25
C TYR A 56 -7.64 6.10 7.94
N ILE A 57 -7.33 6.96 8.92
CA ILE A 57 -6.41 8.08 8.74
C ILE A 57 -4.99 7.58 8.44
N LEU A 58 -4.51 6.60 9.20
CA LEU A 58 -3.21 5.97 8.96
C LEU A 58 -3.19 5.25 7.61
N GLY A 59 -4.27 4.56 7.26
CA GLY A 59 -4.45 3.90 5.97
C GLY A 59 -4.34 4.86 4.79
N MET A 60 -4.99 6.03 4.88
CA MET A 60 -4.86 7.08 3.85
C MET A 60 -3.43 7.62 3.76
N LEU A 61 -2.76 7.80 4.89
CA LEU A 61 -1.37 8.25 4.92
C LEU A 61 -0.44 7.23 4.23
N ILE A 62 -0.64 5.94 4.50
CA ILE A 62 0.11 4.85 3.84
C ILE A 62 -0.20 4.82 2.35
N ALA A 63 -1.47 4.92 1.93
CA ALA A 63 -1.85 4.98 0.52
C ALA A 63 -1.23 6.19 -0.20
N ALA A 64 -1.17 7.36 0.46
CA ALA A 64 -0.50 8.55 -0.04
C ALA A 64 1.01 8.32 -0.23
N LEU A 65 1.68 7.74 0.76
CA LEU A 65 3.10 7.37 0.66
C LEU A 65 3.33 6.38 -0.49
N THR A 66 2.43 5.42 -0.66
CA THR A 66 2.49 4.43 -1.74
C THR A 66 2.41 5.08 -3.11
N LEU A 67 1.52 6.07 -3.28
CA LEU A 67 1.44 6.86 -4.50
C LEU A 67 2.67 7.77 -4.69
N LEU A 68 3.23 8.34 -3.61
CA LEU A 68 4.45 9.17 -3.69
C LEU A 68 5.65 8.37 -4.21
N VAL A 69 5.78 7.12 -3.77
CA VAL A 69 6.79 6.18 -4.28
C VAL A 69 6.65 6.04 -5.79
N ALA A 70 5.42 5.95 -6.30
CA ALA A 70 5.15 5.80 -7.73
C ALA A 70 5.27 7.10 -8.55
N PHE A 71 4.77 8.23 -8.05
CA PHE A 71 4.68 9.46 -8.83
C PHE A 71 5.98 10.26 -8.88
N LYS A 72 6.91 10.04 -7.95
CA LYS A 72 8.31 10.46 -8.07
C LYS A 72 8.56 11.92 -8.52
N PRO A 73 7.85 12.96 -8.02
CA PRO A 73 8.33 14.33 -8.22
C PRO A 73 9.54 14.57 -7.29
N GLY A 74 10.76 14.46 -7.81
CA GLY A 74 11.98 14.89 -7.10
C GLY A 74 12.63 13.90 -6.12
N ASP A 75 12.50 12.58 -6.31
CA ASP A 75 13.15 11.52 -5.50
C ASP A 75 12.84 11.52 -3.96
N PRO A 76 11.58 11.64 -3.49
CA PRO A 76 11.32 11.64 -2.04
C PRO A 76 11.45 10.25 -1.36
N LEU A 77 11.27 9.14 -2.07
CA LEU A 77 11.30 7.78 -1.51
C LEU A 77 12.07 6.81 -2.44
N PRO A 78 12.96 5.95 -1.90
CA PRO A 78 13.78 5.07 -2.71
C PRO A 78 12.95 3.96 -3.36
N TRP A 79 13.07 3.83 -4.68
CA TRP A 79 12.40 2.79 -5.48
C TRP A 79 13.12 1.45 -5.30
N HIS A 80 12.83 0.78 -4.19
CA HIS A 80 13.47 -0.48 -3.80
C HIS A 80 12.42 -1.55 -3.50
N TRP A 81 12.68 -2.79 -3.93
CA TRP A 81 11.73 -3.91 -3.77
C TRP A 81 11.35 -4.16 -2.31
N LEU A 82 12.29 -4.01 -1.38
CA LEU A 82 12.04 -4.19 0.06
C LEU A 82 11.00 -3.19 0.57
N LEU A 83 11.06 -1.95 0.09
CA LEU A 83 10.16 -0.87 0.49
C LEU A 83 8.77 -1.07 -0.13
N LEU A 84 8.67 -1.59 -1.35
CA LEU A 84 7.39 -2.02 -1.94
C LEU A 84 6.74 -3.16 -1.14
N LEU A 85 7.52 -4.17 -0.74
CA LEU A 85 7.01 -5.25 0.11
C LEU A 85 6.58 -4.75 1.49
N LEU A 86 7.32 -3.82 2.08
CA LEU A 86 6.93 -3.18 3.33
C LEU A 86 5.58 -2.46 3.19
N PHE A 87 5.42 -1.64 2.14
CA PHE A 87 4.16 -0.94 1.89
C PHE A 87 3.01 -1.89 1.56
N SER A 88 3.28 -3.02 0.92
CA SER A 88 2.30 -4.09 0.75
C SER A 88 1.74 -4.55 2.09
N ILE A 89 2.61 -4.94 3.02
CA ILE A 89 2.19 -5.45 4.33
C ILE A 89 1.42 -4.38 5.09
N LEU A 90 1.89 -3.13 5.07
CA LEU A 90 1.21 -2.00 5.67
C LEU A 90 -0.19 -1.77 5.07
N LEU A 91 -0.34 -1.78 3.75
CA LEU A 91 -1.65 -1.62 3.10
C LEU A 91 -2.60 -2.78 3.37
N MET A 92 -2.09 -4.02 3.39
CA MET A 92 -2.90 -5.18 3.76
C MET A 92 -3.39 -5.10 5.21
N THR A 93 -2.58 -4.51 6.08
CA THR A 93 -2.88 -4.40 7.51
C THR A 93 -3.82 -3.24 7.79
N PHE A 94 -3.52 -2.03 7.30
CA PHE A 94 -4.24 -0.80 7.65
C PHE A 94 -5.35 -0.41 6.70
N VAL A 95 -5.41 -1.00 5.50
CA VAL A 95 -6.38 -0.60 4.47
C VAL A 95 -7.21 -1.79 4.01
N HIS A 96 -6.65 -2.63 3.15
CA HIS A 96 -7.33 -3.81 2.63
C HIS A 96 -6.32 -4.72 1.94
N VAL A 97 -6.52 -6.04 2.06
CA VAL A 97 -5.71 -7.04 1.36
C VAL A 97 -5.62 -6.78 -0.15
N ILE A 98 -6.75 -6.42 -0.78
CA ILE A 98 -6.85 -6.14 -2.22
C ILE A 98 -5.99 -4.93 -2.64
N ALA A 99 -5.86 -3.91 -1.78
CA ALA A 99 -4.99 -2.76 -2.06
C ALA A 99 -3.50 -3.12 -1.94
N GLY A 100 -3.16 -4.11 -1.11
CA GLY A 100 -1.78 -4.57 -0.94
C GLY A 100 -1.29 -5.57 -1.99
N ILE A 101 -2.17 -6.41 -2.56
CA ILE A 101 -1.76 -7.45 -3.54
C ILE A 101 -1.00 -6.87 -4.75
N PRO A 102 -1.43 -5.77 -5.41
CA PRO A 102 -0.73 -5.26 -6.58
C PRO A 102 0.71 -4.82 -6.24
N ILE A 103 0.90 -4.12 -5.12
CA ILE A 103 2.23 -3.68 -4.71
C ILE A 103 3.09 -4.84 -4.18
N PHE A 104 2.49 -5.89 -3.62
CA PHE A 104 3.20 -7.13 -3.30
C PHE A 104 3.84 -7.74 -4.55
N VAL A 105 3.05 -7.86 -5.62
CA VAL A 105 3.51 -8.37 -6.91
C VAL A 105 4.60 -7.46 -7.49
N ALA A 106 4.44 -6.14 -7.39
CA ALA A 106 5.48 -5.19 -7.80
C ALA A 106 6.80 -5.41 -7.02
N GLY A 107 6.72 -5.62 -5.70
CA GLY A 107 7.87 -5.91 -4.85
C GLY A 107 8.57 -7.22 -5.24
N ILE A 108 7.82 -8.29 -5.51
CA ILE A 108 8.37 -9.57 -5.98
C ILE A 108 9.07 -9.42 -7.33
N ILE A 109 8.47 -8.71 -8.29
CA ILE A 109 9.09 -8.44 -9.59
C ILE A 109 10.41 -7.68 -9.40
N GLY A 110 10.43 -6.69 -8.50
CA GLY A 110 11.64 -5.96 -8.16
C GLY A 110 12.74 -6.87 -7.61
N LEU A 111 12.40 -7.77 -6.67
CA LEU A 111 13.32 -8.74 -6.08
C LEU A 111 13.96 -9.65 -7.14
N PHE A 112 13.14 -10.28 -8.00
CA PHE A 112 13.63 -11.17 -9.05
C PHE A 112 14.43 -10.47 -10.15
N SER A 113 14.29 -9.14 -10.29
CA SER A 113 15.10 -8.37 -11.23
C SER A 113 16.44 -7.90 -10.66
N GLU A 114 16.65 -8.09 -9.36
CA GLU A 114 17.90 -7.78 -8.65
C GLU A 114 18.77 -9.01 -8.39
N ILE A 115 18.16 -10.20 -8.30
CA ILE A 115 18.82 -11.52 -8.27
C ILE A 115 19.27 -11.89 -9.68
#